data_AF-E4XHB3-F1
#
_entry.id   AF-E4XHB3-F1
#
_cell.length_a   1.000
_cell.length_b   1.000
_cell.length_c   1.000
_cell.angle_alpha   90.00
_cell.angle_beta   90.00
_cell.angle_gamma   90.00
#
_symmetry.space_group_name_H-M   'P 1'
#
loop_
_entity.id
_entity.type
_entity.pdbx_description
1 polymer ?
#
loop_
_entity_poly.entity_id
_entity_poly.type
_entity_poly.pdbx_seq_one_letter_code
_entity_poly.pdbx_strand_id
1 'polypeptide(L)'
;MAALYEKKIALLNEIHSAIDANPEYCYKIVAMGDIAREKCERIQCMTIFTKFSKSAASAEKRLVQNKKIKSTLREINDDLLAILERGTEKYNLAKVEKPSCGICANDYNKTDCIQAAIRFCGQKYCEKCLDQLLKTTKRCPTCAKPFTKKDIQRLFDS
;
A
#
# COMPACT_ATOMS: atom_id res chain seq x y z
N MET A 1 1.96 -20.46 2.66
CA MET A 1 0.93 -20.94 3.62
C MET A 1 -0.12 -21.83 2.96
N ALA A 2 -0.83 -21.41 1.90
CA ALA A 2 -1.87 -22.22 1.24
C ALA A 2 -1.40 -23.63 0.79
N ALA A 3 -0.22 -23.72 0.15
CA ALA A 3 0.35 -24.99 -0.33
C ALA A 3 0.64 -26.02 0.79
N LEU A 4 0.84 -25.56 2.03
CA LEU A 4 1.12 -26.42 3.18
C LEU A 4 -0.18 -27.03 3.74
N TYR A 5 -1.30 -26.32 3.60
CA TYR A 5 -2.63 -26.84 3.93
C TYR A 5 -3.13 -27.84 2.90
N GLU A 6 -2.89 -27.60 1.61
CA GLU A 6 -3.29 -28.51 0.53
C GLU A 6 -2.61 -29.87 0.65
N LYS A 7 -1.30 -29.90 0.98
CA LYS A 7 -0.57 -31.14 1.24
C LYS A 7 -1.10 -31.91 2.45
N LYS A 8 -1.50 -31.22 3.52
CA LYS A 8 -2.08 -31.85 4.72
C LYS A 8 -3.47 -32.45 4.43
N ILE A 9 -4.28 -31.78 3.62
CA ILE A 9 -5.61 -32.27 3.21
C ILE A 9 -5.46 -33.52 2.33
N ALA A 10 -4.51 -33.52 1.38
CA ALA A 10 -4.24 -34.69 0.54
C ALA A 10 -3.86 -35.93 1.36
N LEU A 11 -2.93 -35.77 2.31
CA LEU A 11 -2.53 -36.85 3.23
C LEU A 11 -3.71 -37.38 4.07
N LEU A 12 -4.58 -36.49 4.56
CA LEU A 12 -5.78 -36.87 5.32
C LEU A 12 -6.78 -37.67 4.47
N ASN A 13 -6.93 -37.33 3.18
CA ASN A 13 -7.82 -38.03 2.27
C ASN A 13 -7.27 -39.41 1.86
N GLU A 14 -5.95 -39.55 1.72
CA GLU A 14 -5.29 -40.84 1.53
C GLU A 14 -5.50 -41.76 2.74
N ILE A 15 -5.35 -41.22 3.95
CA ILE A 15 -5.62 -41.97 5.19
C ILE A 15 -7.09 -42.41 5.27
N HIS A 16 -8.05 -41.53 4.95
CA HIS A 16 -9.47 -41.91 4.90
C HIS A 16 -9.73 -43.03 3.89
N SER A 17 -9.21 -42.90 2.68
CA SER A 17 -9.42 -43.89 1.62
C SER A 17 -8.82 -45.24 1.99
N ALA A 18 -7.69 -45.25 2.70
CA ALA A 18 -7.06 -46.48 3.20
C ALA A 18 -7.87 -47.15 4.33
N ILE A 19 -8.51 -46.36 5.20
CA ILE A 19 -9.39 -46.86 6.27
C ILE A 19 -10.69 -47.44 5.68
N ASP A 20 -11.29 -46.75 4.70
CA ASP A 20 -12.52 -47.20 4.05
C ASP A 20 -12.30 -48.47 3.22
N ALA A 21 -11.15 -48.60 2.56
CA ALA A 21 -10.79 -49.78 1.77
C ALA A 21 -10.44 -51.00 2.64
N ASN A 22 -10.07 -50.80 3.91
CA ASN A 22 -9.67 -51.88 4.79
C ASN A 22 -10.03 -51.58 6.26
N PRO A 23 -11.29 -51.79 6.68
CA PRO A 23 -11.76 -51.37 8.01
C PRO A 23 -11.02 -52.03 9.18
N GLU A 24 -10.33 -53.17 8.96
CA GLU A 24 -9.45 -53.81 9.94
C GLU A 24 -8.15 -53.03 10.22
N TYR A 25 -7.75 -52.11 9.33
CA TYR A 25 -6.57 -51.25 9.55
C TYR A 25 -6.76 -50.23 10.67
N CYS A 26 -8.01 -49.92 11.05
CA CYS A 26 -8.30 -49.04 12.18
C CYS A 26 -7.74 -49.58 13.50
N TYR A 27 -7.58 -50.91 13.64
CA TYR A 27 -7.00 -51.55 14.82
C TYR A 27 -5.47 -51.42 14.91
N LYS A 28 -4.76 -51.32 13.77
CA LYS A 28 -3.29 -51.27 13.78
C LYS A 28 -2.71 -49.90 14.11
N ILE A 29 -3.43 -48.80 13.84
CA ILE A 29 -2.97 -47.44 14.18
C ILE A 29 -3.09 -47.18 15.70
N VAL A 30 -3.95 -47.92 16.41
CA VAL A 30 -4.14 -47.81 17.87
C VAL A 30 -3.14 -48.68 18.64
N ALA A 31 -2.52 -49.68 18.01
CA ALA A 31 -1.63 -50.66 18.65
C ALA A 31 -0.21 -50.16 18.99
N MET A 32 0.10 -48.86 18.86
CA MET A 32 1.40 -48.28 19.27
C MET A 32 1.39 -47.63 20.67
N GLY A 33 0.39 -47.94 21.51
CA GLY A 33 0.37 -47.52 22.92
C GLY A 33 -0.33 -48.55 23.79
N ASP A 34 0.45 -49.40 24.47
CA ASP A 34 -0.09 -50.46 25.30
C ASP A 34 -0.83 -49.95 26.56
N ILE A 35 -1.83 -50.75 26.93
CA ILE A 35 -2.49 -50.90 28.24
C ILE A 35 -3.81 -50.12 28.47
N ALA A 36 -4.87 -50.94 28.47
CA ALA A 36 -6.20 -50.79 29.09
C ALA A 36 -7.28 -49.98 28.33
N ARG A 37 -8.16 -50.67 27.60
CA ARG A 37 -9.64 -50.54 27.70
C ARG A 37 -10.39 -51.46 26.71
N GLU A 38 -10.66 -52.67 27.16
CA GLU A 38 -11.47 -53.68 26.44
C GLU A 38 -12.98 -53.31 26.27
N LYS A 39 -13.38 -52.06 26.54
CA LYS A 39 -14.74 -51.55 26.29
C LYS A 39 -14.81 -50.09 25.79
N CYS A 40 -13.68 -49.47 25.40
CA CYS A 40 -13.66 -48.03 25.11
C CYS A 40 -13.08 -47.62 23.75
N GLU A 41 -12.84 -48.55 22.83
CA GLU A 41 -12.15 -48.18 21.58
C GLU A 41 -13.11 -47.70 20.48
N ARG A 42 -14.35 -48.21 20.42
CA ARG A 42 -15.32 -47.80 19.40
C ARG A 42 -15.92 -46.42 19.66
N ILE A 43 -16.28 -46.10 20.91
CA ILE A 43 -16.91 -44.81 21.25
C ILE A 43 -15.88 -43.67 21.21
N GLN A 44 -14.65 -43.90 21.66
CA GLN A 44 -13.60 -42.88 21.61
C GLN A 44 -13.12 -42.64 20.17
N CYS A 45 -12.94 -43.67 19.35
CA CYS A 45 -12.65 -43.50 17.92
C CYS A 45 -13.77 -42.76 17.18
N MET A 46 -15.05 -43.11 17.41
CA MET A 46 -16.17 -42.40 16.79
C MET A 46 -16.26 -40.94 17.25
N THR A 47 -15.93 -40.64 18.50
CA THR A 47 -15.90 -39.26 19.02
C THR A 47 -14.75 -38.45 18.41
N ILE A 48 -13.58 -39.07 18.23
CA ILE A 48 -12.43 -38.44 17.59
C ILE A 48 -12.71 -38.21 16.10
N PHE A 49 -13.23 -39.22 15.41
CA PHE A 49 -13.63 -39.15 13.99
C PHE A 49 -14.67 -38.05 13.74
N THR A 50 -15.72 -37.97 14.57
CA THR A 50 -16.74 -36.92 14.45
C THR A 50 -16.19 -35.52 14.73
N LYS A 51 -15.19 -35.37 15.61
CA LYS A 51 -14.49 -34.09 15.82
C LYS A 51 -13.63 -33.73 14.61
N PHE A 52 -12.93 -34.69 14.01
CA PHE A 52 -12.13 -34.47 12.80
C PHE A 52 -13.00 -34.10 11.60
N SER A 53 -14.11 -34.81 11.36
CA SER A 53 -15.02 -34.51 10.24
C SER A 53 -15.66 -33.13 10.36
N LYS A 54 -16.09 -32.73 11.58
CA LYS A 54 -16.57 -31.36 11.86
C LYS A 54 -15.49 -30.31 11.62
N SER A 55 -14.24 -30.59 12.01
CA SER A 55 -13.10 -29.70 11.77
C SER A 55 -12.78 -29.55 10.28
N ALA A 56 -12.78 -30.65 9.53
CA ALA A 56 -12.59 -30.66 8.08
C ALA A 56 -13.67 -29.85 7.35
N ALA A 57 -14.95 -30.07 7.68
CA ALA A 57 -16.06 -29.30 7.11
C ALA A 57 -15.97 -27.80 7.44
N SER A 58 -15.48 -27.45 8.63
CA SER A 58 -15.23 -26.06 9.02
C SER A 58 -14.06 -25.44 8.22
N ALA A 59 -12.98 -26.19 8.02
CA ALA A 59 -11.84 -25.75 7.22
C ALA A 59 -12.23 -25.55 5.74
N GLU A 60 -13.08 -26.42 5.19
CA GLU A 60 -13.58 -26.31 3.82
C GLU A 60 -14.45 -25.06 3.64
N LYS A 61 -15.36 -24.77 4.58
CA LYS A 61 -16.14 -23.52 4.59
C LYS A 61 -15.23 -22.28 4.60
N ARG A 62 -14.16 -22.29 5.41
CA ARG A 62 -13.17 -21.21 5.45
C ARG A 62 -12.40 -21.06 4.13
N LEU A 63 -12.06 -22.17 3.47
CA LEU A 63 -11.40 -22.15 2.16
C LEU A 63 -12.31 -21.53 1.08
N VAL A 64 -13.59 -21.93 1.05
CA VAL A 64 -14.58 -21.34 0.13
C VAL A 64 -14.75 -19.84 0.40
N GLN A 65 -14.86 -19.44 1.66
CA GLN A 65 -14.96 -18.04 2.05
C GLN A 65 -13.72 -17.23 1.65
N ASN A 66 -12.51 -17.76 1.87
CA ASN A 66 -11.26 -17.13 1.45
C ASN A 66 -11.15 -16.98 -0.07
N LYS A 67 -11.63 -17.97 -0.85
CA LYS A 67 -11.70 -17.86 -2.32
C LYS A 67 -12.60 -16.70 -2.74
N LYS A 68 -13.76 -16.53 -2.09
CA LYS A 68 -14.70 -15.42 -2.35
C LYS A 68 -14.10 -14.06 -1.96
N ILE A 69 -13.43 -13.96 -0.82
CA ILE A 69 -12.74 -12.73 -0.42
C ILE A 69 -11.67 -12.35 -1.46
N LYS A 70 -10.92 -13.33 -1.98
CA LYS A 70 -9.89 -13.09 -2.98
C LYS A 70 -10.45 -12.64 -4.34
N SER A 71 -11.65 -13.06 -4.74
CA SER A 71 -12.29 -12.53 -5.96
C SER A 71 -12.73 -11.08 -5.74
N THR A 72 -13.39 -10.77 -4.63
CA THR A 72 -13.83 -9.40 -4.33
C THR A 72 -12.66 -8.42 -4.19
N LEU A 73 -11.53 -8.85 -3.59
CA LEU A 73 -10.33 -8.01 -3.53
C LEU A 73 -9.76 -7.67 -4.91
N ARG A 74 -9.88 -8.58 -5.88
CA ARG A 74 -9.44 -8.31 -7.26
C ARG A 74 -10.35 -7.28 -7.92
N GLU A 75 -11.66 -7.44 -7.79
CA GLU A 75 -12.66 -6.48 -8.31
C GLU A 75 -12.43 -5.07 -7.75
N ILE A 76 -12.25 -4.94 -6.43
CA ILE A 76 -11.95 -3.64 -5.80
C ILE A 76 -10.64 -3.05 -6.33
N ASN A 77 -9.61 -3.87 -6.53
CA ASN A 77 -8.32 -3.40 -7.04
C ASN A 77 -8.43 -2.91 -8.49
N ASP A 78 -9.21 -3.61 -9.32
CA ASP A 78 -9.46 -3.21 -10.71
C ASP A 78 -10.29 -1.91 -10.77
N ASP A 79 -11.28 -1.75 -9.90
CA ASP A 79 -12.08 -0.52 -9.77
C ASP A 79 -11.22 0.68 -9.33
N LEU A 80 -10.32 0.48 -8.36
CA LEU A 80 -9.38 1.50 -7.91
C LEU A 80 -8.45 1.94 -9.04
N LEU A 81 -7.93 0.99 -9.84
CA LEU A 81 -7.08 1.29 -10.98
C LEU A 81 -7.84 2.14 -12.02
N ALA A 82 -9.07 1.75 -12.35
CA ALA A 82 -9.91 2.49 -13.28
C ALA A 82 -10.28 3.90 -12.76
N ILE A 83 -10.38 4.11 -11.45
CA ILE A 83 -10.58 5.45 -10.86
C ILE A 83 -9.30 6.29 -11.00
N LEU A 84 -8.13 5.71 -10.74
CA LEU A 84 -6.85 6.41 -10.87
C LEU A 84 -6.61 6.86 -12.31
N GLU A 85 -6.84 5.97 -13.29
CA GLU A 85 -6.70 6.29 -14.72
C GLU A 85 -7.66 7.40 -15.16
N ARG A 86 -8.92 7.35 -14.73
CA ARG A 86 -9.90 8.43 -14.99
C ARG A 86 -9.56 9.73 -14.26
N GLY A 87 -8.93 9.64 -13.08
CA GLY A 87 -8.48 10.80 -12.30
C GLY A 87 -7.29 11.53 -12.93
N THR A 88 -6.41 10.80 -13.63
CA THR A 88 -5.23 11.36 -14.30
C THR A 88 -5.55 12.23 -15.52
N GLU A 89 -6.74 12.12 -16.12
CA GLU A 89 -7.17 13.04 -17.19
C GLU A 89 -7.75 14.36 -16.63
N LYS A 90 -8.27 14.35 -15.40
CA LYS A 90 -8.90 15.52 -14.77
C LYS A 90 -7.93 16.33 -13.92
N TYR A 91 -6.89 15.68 -13.39
CA TYR A 91 -5.70 16.34 -12.89
C TYR A 91 -4.58 16.09 -13.90
N ASN A 92 -4.62 16.83 -15.01
CA ASN A 92 -3.38 17.40 -15.50
C ASN A 92 -2.75 18.05 -14.28
N LEU A 93 -1.80 17.35 -13.65
CA LEU A 93 -0.81 17.97 -12.79
C LEU A 93 -0.36 19.15 -13.64
N ALA A 94 -0.79 20.35 -13.26
CA ALA A 94 -0.18 21.56 -13.74
C ALA A 94 1.29 21.26 -13.56
N LYS A 95 1.98 21.01 -14.68
CA LYS A 95 3.41 20.76 -14.75
C LYS A 95 3.94 21.82 -13.81
N VAL A 96 4.46 21.42 -12.65
CA VAL A 96 4.84 22.39 -11.63
C VAL A 96 6.06 23.04 -12.23
N GLU A 97 5.81 24.06 -13.04
CA GLU A 97 6.83 24.84 -13.69
C GLU A 97 7.66 25.34 -12.52
N LYS A 98 8.95 24.98 -12.56
CA LYS A 98 9.86 25.39 -11.51
C LYS A 98 9.73 26.91 -11.40
N PRO A 99 9.55 27.43 -10.18
CA PRO A 99 9.42 28.88 -10.03
C PRO A 99 10.69 29.52 -10.59
N SER A 100 10.50 30.48 -11.49
CA SER A 100 11.57 31.19 -12.18
C SER A 100 11.45 32.69 -11.97
N CYS A 101 12.55 33.41 -12.18
CA CYS A 101 12.58 34.85 -12.01
C CYS A 101 11.85 35.57 -13.16
N GLY A 102 10.87 36.42 -12.84
CA GLY A 102 10.14 37.22 -13.84
C GLY A 102 10.94 38.32 -14.57
N ILE A 103 12.26 38.43 -14.33
CA ILE A 103 13.15 39.39 -15.03
C ILE A 103 14.15 38.66 -15.93
N CYS A 104 14.88 37.67 -15.38
CA CYS A 104 15.90 36.94 -16.15
C CYS A 104 15.41 35.58 -16.68
N ALA A 105 14.19 35.16 -16.35
CA ALA A 105 13.59 33.87 -16.71
C ALA A 105 14.36 32.62 -16.24
N ASN A 106 15.42 32.79 -15.43
CA ASN A 106 16.18 31.67 -14.87
C ASN A 106 15.46 31.04 -13.67
N ASP A 107 15.62 29.73 -13.53
CA ASP A 107 15.17 28.95 -12.37
C ASP A 107 15.86 29.43 -11.09
N TYR A 108 15.10 29.49 -9.98
CA TYR A 108 15.68 29.83 -8.69
C TYR A 108 16.66 28.76 -8.21
N ASN A 109 17.78 29.20 -7.65
CA ASN A 109 18.82 28.34 -7.11
C ASN A 109 19.58 29.02 -5.97
N LYS A 110 20.40 28.26 -5.24
CA LYS A 110 21.09 28.72 -4.04
C LYS A 110 22.32 29.60 -4.28
N THR A 111 22.76 29.76 -5.54
CA THR A 111 24.06 30.37 -5.87
C THR A 111 23.94 31.64 -6.70
N ASP A 112 23.20 31.58 -7.79
CA ASP A 112 23.14 32.61 -8.83
C ASP A 112 21.78 33.31 -8.88
N CYS A 113 20.69 32.54 -8.85
CA CYS A 113 19.31 33.04 -8.89
C CYS A 113 18.61 32.81 -7.55
N ILE A 114 19.12 33.44 -6.50
CA ILE A 114 18.52 33.36 -5.16
C ILE A 114 17.17 34.08 -5.17
N GLN A 115 16.11 33.37 -4.76
CA GLN A 115 14.77 33.93 -4.71
C GLN A 115 14.68 35.00 -3.62
N ALA A 116 14.17 36.18 -4.00
CA ALA A 116 13.90 37.28 -3.08
C ALA A 116 12.55 37.91 -3.42
N ALA A 117 11.88 38.44 -2.40
CA ALA A 117 10.59 39.12 -2.53
C ALA A 117 10.71 40.59 -2.07
N ILE A 118 9.94 41.46 -2.71
CA ILE A 118 9.76 42.84 -2.24
C ILE A 118 8.68 42.84 -1.15
N ARG A 119 9.04 43.18 0.09
CA ARG A 119 8.23 42.98 1.31
C ARG A 119 6.81 43.56 1.24
N PHE A 120 6.63 44.71 0.60
CA PHE A 120 5.32 45.38 0.57
C PHE A 120 4.40 44.91 -0.57
N CYS A 121 4.92 44.33 -1.66
CA CYS A 121 4.11 43.89 -2.79
C CYS A 121 4.16 42.38 -3.04
N GLY A 122 5.04 41.65 -2.33
CA GLY A 122 5.17 40.20 -2.40
C GLY A 122 5.72 39.66 -3.72
N GLN A 123 6.05 40.53 -4.68
CA GLN A 123 6.54 40.11 -5.99
C GLN A 123 7.95 39.51 -5.87
N LYS A 124 8.15 38.36 -6.51
CA LYS A 124 9.34 37.52 -6.36
C LYS A 124 10.23 37.63 -7.59
N TYR A 125 11.52 37.80 -7.35
CA TYR A 125 12.56 37.97 -8.36
C TYR A 125 13.88 37.41 -7.84
N CYS A 126 14.88 37.31 -8.72
CA CYS A 126 16.24 37.01 -8.30
C CYS A 126 16.85 38.21 -7.58
N GLU A 127 17.63 37.99 -6.52
CA GLU A 127 18.27 39.08 -5.77
C GLU A 127 19.11 40.00 -6.68
N LYS A 128 19.90 39.41 -7.59
CA LYS A 128 20.73 40.17 -8.54
C LYS A 128 19.89 41.11 -9.41
N CYS A 129 18.72 40.64 -9.82
CA CYS A 129 17.77 41.37 -10.65
C CYS A 129 17.21 42.59 -9.88
N LEU A 130 16.87 42.40 -8.61
CA LEU A 130 16.40 43.47 -7.73
C LEU A 130 17.50 44.49 -7.43
N ASP A 131 18.73 44.06 -7.18
CA ASP A 131 19.88 44.94 -6.97
C ASP A 131 20.18 45.80 -8.22
N GLN A 132 20.01 45.23 -9.42
CA GLN A 132 20.16 45.97 -10.67
C GLN A 132 19.05 47.01 -10.84
N LEU A 133 17.80 46.68 -10.49
CA LEU A 133 16.69 47.63 -10.51
C LEU A 133 16.89 48.78 -9.51
N LEU A 134 17.49 48.54 -8.35
CA LEU A 134 17.83 49.61 -7.40
C LEU A 134 18.85 50.61 -7.94
N LYS A 135 19.69 50.20 -8.90
CA LYS A 135 20.67 51.08 -9.57
C LYS A 135 20.05 51.89 -10.70
N THR A 136 18.98 51.40 -11.33
CA THR A 136 18.36 52.03 -12.50
C THR A 136 17.09 52.80 -12.15
N THR A 137 16.01 52.10 -11.75
CA THR A 137 14.67 52.69 -11.66
C THR A 137 14.11 52.77 -10.23
N LYS A 138 14.59 51.91 -9.31
CA LYS A 138 14.10 51.76 -7.93
C LYS A 138 12.59 51.51 -7.83
N ARG A 139 11.98 50.88 -8.85
CA ARG A 139 10.55 50.57 -8.93
C ARG A 139 10.30 49.12 -9.29
N CYS A 140 9.27 48.52 -8.69
CA CYS A 140 8.89 47.13 -8.94
C CYS A 140 8.40 46.96 -10.40
N PRO A 141 8.87 45.96 -11.17
CA PRO A 141 8.42 45.74 -12.54
C PRO A 141 6.93 45.41 -12.67
N THR A 142 6.33 44.74 -11.68
CA THR A 142 4.92 44.32 -11.74
C THR A 142 3.96 45.42 -11.31
N CYS A 143 4.28 46.15 -10.24
CA CYS A 143 3.33 47.07 -9.61
C CYS A 143 3.77 48.54 -9.61
N ALA A 144 4.93 48.84 -10.22
CA ALA A 144 5.51 50.18 -10.36
C ALA A 144 5.76 50.96 -9.04
N LYS A 145 5.48 50.36 -7.88
CA LYS A 145 5.73 50.97 -6.57
C LYS A 145 7.24 51.11 -6.32
N PRO A 146 7.69 52.23 -5.72
CA PRO A 146 9.09 52.41 -5.37
C PRO A 146 9.50 51.46 -4.25
N PHE A 147 10.76 51.00 -4.27
CA PHE A 147 11.32 50.15 -3.22
C PHE A 147 12.78 50.49 -2.94
N THR A 148 13.24 50.14 -1.75
CA THR A 148 14.62 50.29 -1.30
C THR A 148 15.24 48.93 -0.99
N LYS A 149 16.56 48.90 -0.77
CA LYS A 149 17.27 47.66 -0.41
C LYS A 149 16.75 47.00 0.88
N LYS A 150 16.24 47.80 1.82
CA LYS A 150 15.65 47.30 3.08
C LYS A 150 14.33 46.56 2.87
N ASP A 151 13.68 46.79 1.73
CA ASP A 151 12.41 46.17 1.37
C ASP A 151 12.60 44.83 0.66
N ILE A 152 13.85 44.43 0.36
CA ILE A 152 14.16 43.14 -0.26
C ILE A 152 14.38 42.10 0.83
N GLN A 153 13.61 41.01 0.78
CA GLN A 153 13.76 39.87 1.67
C GLN A 153 14.10 38.62 0.86
N ARG A 154 15.25 38.00 1.16
CA ARG A 154 15.60 36.68 0.60
C ARG A 154 14.64 35.63 1.15
N LEU A 155 14.15 34.76 0.28
CA LEU A 155 13.38 33.59 0.65
C LEU A 155 14.33 32.40 0.75
N PHE A 156 14.29 31.67 1.86
CA PHE A 156 15.07 30.45 2.04
C PHE A 156 14.25 29.27 1.53
N ASP A 157 14.87 28.40 0.72
CA ASP A 157 14.29 27.11 0.36
C ASP A 157 14.20 26.24 1.63
N SER A 158 13.01 25.70 1.94
CA SER A 158 12.82 24.64 2.94
C SER A 158 13.19 23.27 2.37
#